data_AF-A0A8C1HDE7-F1
#
_entry.id   AF-A0A8C1HDE7-F1
#
_cell.length_a   1.000
_cell.length_b   1.000
_cell.length_c   1.000
_cell.angle_alpha   90.00
_cell.angle_beta   90.00
_cell.angle_gamma   90.00
#
_symmetry.space_group_name_H-M   'P 1'
#
loop_
_entity.id
_entity.type
_entity.pdbx_description
1 polymer ?
#
loop_
_entity_poly.entity_id
_entity_poly.type
_entity_poly.pdbx_seq_one_letter_code
_entity_poly.pdbx_strand_id
1 'polypeptide(L)'
;MNINKTCVSSVTAVKQILPKTLTAAGVNVLPHLVIGTPQRTSVPTGVLLTSPQTPTAHIHTPQTQTQESSPWSTGRSRKGDKNGKGLRHFSMKVCEKVQKKVVTSYNEVADELVAEFSSGDNMSPNDVHVYDQKNIRRRVYDALNVLMAMNIISKDKKEIKWIGFPTNSAQECQDLEAERQRRLERIKHKQSQLQELILQQIAFKNLVQRNRQAEQQNKRPPPANTVIHLPFIIVSTSKRTVIDCSISNDKFEYLFNFDNMFEIHDDVEVLKRMGMAFGLELGRCSVEQLKIAKTLVPKALQPYVTEMAQGAINQLIGELSHVGT
;
A
#
# COMPACT_ATOMS: atom_id res chain seq x y z
N MET A 1 -22.27 47.92 17.99
CA MET A 1 -21.70 47.71 16.64
C MET A 1 -20.26 47.26 16.79
N ASN A 2 -19.98 45.97 16.56
CA ASN A 2 -18.69 45.49 16.09
C ASN A 2 -18.89 44.07 15.57
N ILE A 3 -18.67 43.91 14.26
CA ILE A 3 -18.98 42.72 13.48
C ILE A 3 -17.70 41.92 13.40
N ASN A 4 -17.73 40.70 13.96
CA ASN A 4 -16.62 39.75 13.91
C ASN A 4 -16.44 39.22 12.48
N LYS A 5 -15.20 39.31 11.98
CA LYS A 5 -14.73 38.67 10.76
C LYS A 5 -14.65 37.16 10.97
N THR A 6 -15.43 36.38 10.23
CA THR A 6 -15.27 34.94 10.09
C THR A 6 -14.48 34.62 8.82
N CYS A 7 -13.40 33.86 9.02
CA CYS A 7 -12.58 33.25 7.97
C CYS A 7 -13.38 32.14 7.29
N VAL A 8 -13.50 32.20 5.95
CA VAL A 8 -14.17 31.19 5.13
C VAL A 8 -13.11 30.21 4.63
N SER A 9 -13.10 28.99 5.17
CA SER A 9 -12.24 27.91 4.69
C SER A 9 -12.87 27.20 3.49
N SER A 10 -12.01 26.93 2.50
CA SER A 10 -12.25 26.40 1.16
C SER A 10 -13.02 25.08 1.08
N VAL A 11 -14.03 25.02 0.22
CA VAL A 11 -14.74 23.81 -0.20
C VAL A 11 -13.93 23.08 -1.27
N THR A 12 -13.68 21.79 -1.04
CA THR A 12 -12.92 20.91 -1.93
C THR A 12 -13.71 20.56 -3.20
N ALA A 13 -13.11 20.90 -4.34
CA ALA A 13 -13.38 20.60 -5.75
C ALA A 13 -14.54 19.65 -6.12
N VAL A 14 -15.55 20.22 -6.79
CA VAL A 14 -16.44 19.55 -7.75
C VAL A 14 -15.61 19.11 -8.95
N LYS A 15 -15.73 17.85 -9.40
CA LYS A 15 -15.20 17.44 -10.71
C LYS A 15 -16.08 18.06 -11.81
N GLN A 16 -15.72 19.27 -12.23
CA GLN A 16 -16.16 19.84 -13.50
C GLN A 16 -15.55 18.98 -14.62
N ILE A 17 -16.39 18.32 -15.39
CA ILE A 17 -15.97 17.60 -16.60
C ILE A 17 -16.26 18.52 -17.77
N LEU A 18 -15.20 19.11 -18.33
CA LEU A 18 -15.25 19.79 -19.63
C LEU A 18 -14.90 18.73 -20.71
N PRO A 19 -15.76 18.46 -21.70
CA PRO A 19 -15.36 17.59 -22.81
C PRO A 19 -14.32 18.31 -23.68
N LYS A 20 -13.15 17.68 -23.86
CA LYS A 20 -12.16 18.10 -24.85
C LYS A 20 -12.63 17.62 -26.23
N THR A 21 -13.11 18.52 -27.07
CA THR A 21 -13.21 18.30 -28.51
C THR A 21 -12.21 19.20 -29.23
N LEU A 22 -11.25 18.58 -29.90
CA LEU A 22 -10.49 19.21 -30.97
C LEU A 22 -11.46 19.37 -32.14
N THR A 23 -11.86 20.60 -32.48
CA THR A 23 -11.82 21.20 -33.84
C THR A 23 -12.67 22.48 -33.94
N ALA A 24 -12.08 23.46 -34.64
CA ALA A 24 -12.65 24.62 -35.33
C ALA A 24 -13.39 25.70 -34.51
N ALA A 25 -12.89 26.93 -34.64
CA ALA A 25 -13.37 28.12 -33.97
C ALA A 25 -14.77 28.57 -34.44
N GLY A 26 -15.62 28.95 -33.47
CA GLY A 26 -16.69 29.92 -33.68
C GLY A 26 -18.11 29.39 -33.83
N VAL A 27 -18.69 28.76 -32.81
CA VAL A 27 -20.16 28.72 -32.56
C VAL A 27 -20.40 28.62 -31.04
N ASN A 28 -21.36 29.37 -30.50
CA ASN A 28 -21.83 29.26 -29.11
C ASN A 28 -22.15 27.80 -28.77
N VAL A 29 -21.36 27.19 -27.88
CA VAL A 29 -21.53 25.78 -27.51
C VAL A 29 -22.59 25.71 -26.41
N LEU A 30 -23.80 25.29 -26.79
CA LEU A 30 -24.81 24.83 -25.84
C LEU A 30 -24.30 23.57 -25.12
N PRO A 31 -24.52 23.41 -23.81
CA PRO A 31 -24.19 22.17 -23.12
C PRO A 31 -25.06 21.01 -23.62
N HIS A 32 -24.40 19.91 -24.00
CA HIS A 32 -25.00 18.76 -24.66
C HIS A 32 -24.79 17.48 -23.85
N LEU A 33 -25.84 16.68 -23.69
CA LEU A 33 -25.81 15.39 -22.98
C LEU A 33 -26.34 14.27 -23.88
N VAL A 34 -25.50 13.27 -24.12
CA VAL A 34 -25.86 12.03 -24.83
C VAL A 34 -25.91 10.88 -23.82
N ILE A 35 -27.04 10.18 -23.73
CA ILE A 35 -27.19 8.99 -22.88
C ILE A 35 -27.45 7.78 -23.78
N GLY A 36 -26.52 6.82 -23.76
CA GLY A 36 -26.67 5.51 -24.38
C GLY A 36 -26.89 4.41 -23.34
N THR A 37 -27.85 3.52 -23.56
CA THR A 37 -28.05 2.35 -22.69
C THR A 37 -27.24 1.15 -23.19
N PRO A 38 -26.50 0.41 -22.34
CA PRO A 38 -25.70 -0.72 -22.81
C PRO A 38 -26.60 -1.91 -23.19
N GLN A 39 -26.30 -2.55 -24.33
CA GLN A 39 -26.92 -3.82 -24.70
C GLN A 39 -26.54 -4.92 -23.71
N ARG A 40 -27.54 -5.52 -23.06
CA ARG A 40 -27.41 -6.84 -22.42
C ARG A 40 -28.06 -7.86 -23.32
N THR A 41 -27.26 -8.70 -23.97
CA THR A 41 -27.75 -9.92 -24.64
C THR A 41 -28.42 -10.82 -23.61
N SER A 42 -29.70 -11.12 -23.82
CA SER A 42 -30.48 -12.06 -23.02
C SER A 42 -30.04 -13.49 -23.31
N VAL A 43 -29.52 -14.20 -22.30
CA VAL A 43 -29.28 -15.65 -22.36
C VAL A 43 -30.18 -16.30 -21.30
N PRO A 44 -30.94 -17.37 -21.61
CA PRO A 44 -31.94 -17.91 -20.71
C PRO A 44 -31.32 -18.69 -19.54
N THR A 45 -32.09 -18.73 -18.46
CA THR A 45 -31.77 -19.26 -17.14
C THR A 45 -31.65 -20.78 -17.11
N GLY A 46 -30.55 -21.29 -16.55
CA GLY A 46 -30.53 -22.54 -15.77
C GLY A 46 -29.76 -23.72 -16.35
N VAL A 47 -28.48 -23.88 -15.95
CA VAL A 47 -27.83 -25.18 -15.65
C VAL A 47 -26.70 -24.94 -14.63
N LEU A 48 -26.75 -25.67 -13.51
CA LEU A 48 -25.66 -25.85 -12.55
C LEU A 48 -24.55 -26.67 -13.19
N LEU A 49 -23.28 -26.24 -13.15
CA LEU A 49 -22.11 -27.13 -13.17
C LEU A 49 -20.82 -26.42 -12.73
N THR A 50 -20.28 -26.99 -11.65
CA THR A 50 -18.89 -27.14 -11.19
C THR A 50 -17.71 -26.51 -11.96
N SER A 51 -16.78 -25.98 -11.16
CA SER A 51 -15.38 -25.58 -11.42
C SER A 51 -14.56 -26.51 -12.33
N PRO A 52 -13.46 -26.00 -12.93
CA PRO A 52 -12.15 -26.48 -12.49
C PRO A 52 -11.03 -25.41 -12.30
N GLN A 53 -10.39 -25.51 -11.13
CA GLN A 53 -8.95 -25.48 -10.81
C GLN A 53 -8.01 -24.32 -11.23
N THR A 54 -7.42 -23.71 -10.21
CA THR A 54 -6.08 -23.08 -10.20
C THR A 54 -5.16 -23.86 -9.24
N PRO A 55 -3.87 -24.10 -9.56
CA PRO A 55 -2.96 -24.86 -8.69
C PRO A 55 -2.36 -24.00 -7.56
N THR A 56 -2.55 -24.44 -6.31
CA THR A 56 -1.91 -23.89 -5.10
C THR A 56 -0.75 -24.77 -4.67
N ALA A 57 0.41 -24.15 -4.45
CA ALA A 57 1.61 -24.79 -3.94
C ALA A 57 1.45 -25.15 -2.45
N HIS A 58 1.68 -26.43 -2.11
CA HIS A 58 1.73 -26.93 -0.75
C HIS A 58 3.12 -26.68 -0.13
N ILE A 59 3.15 -25.93 0.97
CA ILE A 59 4.29 -25.81 1.88
C ILE A 59 4.12 -26.91 2.94
N HIS A 60 5.01 -27.91 2.92
CA HIS A 60 5.12 -28.91 3.98
C HIS A 60 6.33 -28.62 4.87
N THR A 61 6.06 -28.40 6.15
CA THR A 61 7.00 -28.48 7.27
C THR A 61 7.44 -29.93 7.50
N PRO A 62 8.71 -30.23 7.79
CA PRO A 62 9.12 -31.53 8.28
C PRO A 62 9.24 -31.56 9.81
N GLN A 63 8.55 -32.52 10.43
CA GLN A 63 8.72 -32.92 11.81
C GLN A 63 9.48 -34.27 11.84
N THR A 64 10.39 -34.33 12.81
CA THR A 64 11.29 -35.37 13.32
C THR A 64 10.90 -36.85 13.11
N GLN A 65 11.84 -37.67 12.60
CA GLN A 65 11.97 -39.10 12.93
C GLN A 65 13.40 -39.62 12.67
N THR A 66 13.75 -40.67 13.41
CA THR A 66 15.08 -41.10 13.86
C THR A 66 15.63 -42.28 13.04
N GLN A 67 16.97 -42.35 12.94
CA GLN A 67 17.85 -43.53 12.74
C GLN A 67 17.60 -44.49 11.55
N GLU A 68 18.54 -44.48 10.59
CA GLU A 68 19.21 -45.69 10.09
C GLU A 68 20.69 -45.39 9.77
N SER A 69 21.55 -46.33 10.13
CA SER A 69 23.01 -46.29 10.03
C SER A 69 23.50 -47.27 8.99
N SER A 70 24.39 -46.87 8.07
CA SER A 70 25.39 -47.75 7.44
C SER A 70 26.37 -47.00 6.49
N PRO A 71 27.52 -47.59 6.08
CA PRO A 71 28.79 -47.22 6.68
C PRO A 71 29.92 -47.18 5.62
N TRP A 72 30.26 -46.04 5.02
CA TRP A 72 31.54 -45.93 4.32
C TRP A 72 31.89 -44.46 4.04
N SER A 73 32.83 -43.93 4.81
CA SER A 73 33.83 -42.95 4.36
C SER A 73 34.72 -42.57 5.55
N THR A 74 35.59 -43.51 5.89
CA THR A 74 36.81 -43.26 6.66
C THR A 74 37.74 -42.35 5.85
N GLY A 75 37.58 -41.04 6.02
CA GLY A 75 38.56 -40.03 5.62
C GLY A 75 39.06 -39.31 6.87
N ARG A 76 40.20 -39.77 7.42
CA ARG A 76 40.88 -39.12 8.55
C ARG A 76 41.11 -37.63 8.26
N SER A 77 40.43 -36.75 9.00
CA SER A 77 40.98 -35.44 9.32
C SER A 77 41.00 -35.30 10.83
N ARG A 78 42.21 -35.24 11.38
CA ARG A 78 42.46 -34.99 12.80
C ARG A 78 41.68 -33.74 13.20
N LYS A 79 40.64 -33.92 14.02
CA LYS A 79 39.97 -32.87 14.78
C LYS A 79 40.95 -32.40 15.86
N GLY A 80 41.96 -31.66 15.42
CA GLY A 80 42.93 -30.98 16.27
C GLY A 80 42.68 -29.48 16.17
N ASP A 81 42.65 -28.85 17.33
CA ASP A 81 42.63 -27.41 17.67
C ASP A 81 43.19 -26.43 16.61
N LYS A 82 42.53 -26.31 15.46
CA LYS A 82 42.82 -25.32 14.41
C LYS A 82 41.88 -24.11 14.50
N ASN A 83 41.34 -23.84 15.69
CA ASN A 83 40.23 -22.91 15.88
C ASN A 83 40.57 -21.41 15.68
N GLY A 84 41.79 -21.06 15.26
CA GLY A 84 42.22 -19.67 15.09
C GLY A 84 43.33 -19.41 14.06
N LYS A 85 43.69 -20.36 13.18
CA LYS A 85 44.81 -20.17 12.21
C LYS A 85 44.38 -20.30 10.73
N GLY A 86 43.08 -20.32 10.43
CA GLY A 86 42.55 -20.44 9.07
C GLY A 86 42.38 -19.09 8.34
N LEU A 87 42.24 -19.11 7.00
CA LEU A 87 42.03 -17.90 6.20
C LEU A 87 40.80 -17.09 6.65
N ARG A 88 39.72 -17.76 7.11
CA ARG A 88 38.54 -17.10 7.68
C ARG A 88 38.91 -16.22 8.89
N HIS A 89 39.78 -16.72 9.76
CA HIS A 89 40.21 -15.98 10.95
C HIS A 89 41.11 -14.80 10.59
N PHE A 90 42.08 -15.01 9.69
CA PHE A 90 42.92 -13.93 9.20
C PHE A 90 42.13 -12.87 8.43
N SER A 91 41.15 -13.26 7.62
CA SER A 91 40.30 -12.32 6.89
C SER A 91 39.46 -11.46 7.84
N MET A 92 38.91 -12.07 8.90
CA MET A 92 38.21 -11.36 9.96
C MET A 92 39.12 -10.36 10.67
N LYS A 93 40.33 -10.79 11.08
CA LYS A 93 41.30 -9.93 11.77
C LYS A 93 41.84 -8.79 10.89
N VAL A 94 42.10 -9.06 9.61
CA VAL A 94 42.49 -8.03 8.63
C VAL A 94 41.37 -7.01 8.46
N CYS A 95 40.11 -7.45 8.35
CA CYS A 95 38.96 -6.58 8.24
C CYS A 95 38.81 -5.67 9.49
N GLU A 96 38.84 -6.25 10.70
CA GLU A 96 38.80 -5.51 11.97
C GLU A 96 39.92 -4.46 12.05
N LYS A 97 41.13 -4.83 11.61
CA LYS A 97 42.29 -3.95 11.71
C LYS A 97 42.22 -2.76 10.78
N VAL A 98 41.84 -2.99 9.52
CA VAL A 98 41.66 -1.92 8.53
C VAL A 98 40.49 -1.02 8.95
N GLN A 99 39.40 -1.59 9.47
CA GLN A 99 38.26 -0.83 9.99
C GLN A 99 38.64 0.08 11.17
N LYS A 100 39.40 -0.45 12.14
CA LYS A 100 39.80 0.32 13.33
C LYS A 100 40.75 1.47 13.00
N LYS A 101 41.68 1.25 12.07
CA LYS A 101 42.68 2.27 11.70
C LYS A 101 42.16 3.27 10.67
N VAL A 102 41.12 2.91 9.92
CA VAL A 102 40.52 3.67 8.81
C VAL A 102 41.46 3.88 7.62
N VAL A 103 42.73 4.19 7.86
CA VAL A 103 43.83 4.26 6.89
C VAL A 103 45.02 3.48 7.45
N THR A 104 45.57 2.56 6.66
CA THR A 104 46.69 1.71 7.07
C THR A 104 47.53 1.25 5.86
N SER A 105 48.53 0.41 6.07
CA SER A 105 49.32 -0.20 5.00
C SER A 105 49.41 -1.72 5.16
N TYR A 106 49.77 -2.42 4.08
CA TYR A 106 49.94 -3.87 4.11
C TYR A 106 50.95 -4.31 5.19
N ASN A 107 52.10 -3.64 5.30
CA ASN A 107 53.14 -4.01 6.26
C ASN A 107 52.64 -3.80 7.69
N GLU A 108 51.98 -2.68 7.95
CA GLU A 108 51.41 -2.37 9.26
C GLU A 108 50.38 -3.42 9.71
N VAL A 109 49.43 -3.78 8.83
CA VAL A 109 48.45 -4.84 9.13
C VAL A 109 49.13 -6.20 9.32
N ALA A 110 50.10 -6.55 8.48
CA ALA A 110 50.78 -7.83 8.56
C ALA A 110 51.64 -7.95 9.84
N ASP A 111 52.39 -6.91 10.19
CA ASP A 111 53.29 -6.92 11.34
C ASP A 111 52.54 -6.90 12.67
N GLU A 112 51.41 -6.18 12.75
CA GLU A 112 50.54 -6.24 13.93
C GLU A 112 49.91 -7.62 14.13
N LEU A 113 49.46 -8.27 13.05
CA LEU A 113 48.91 -9.62 13.15
C LEU A 113 49.99 -10.66 13.49
N VAL A 114 51.23 -10.48 13.03
CA VAL A 114 52.34 -11.35 13.43
C VAL A 114 52.66 -11.15 14.92
N ALA A 115 52.66 -9.91 15.41
CA ALA A 115 52.92 -9.59 16.81
C ALA A 115 51.83 -10.14 17.75
N GLU A 116 50.54 -9.98 17.39
CA GLU A 116 49.41 -10.47 18.19
C GLU A 116 49.41 -11.99 18.35
N PHE A 117 49.75 -12.72 17.29
CA PHE A 117 49.75 -14.19 17.32
C PHE A 117 51.06 -14.79 17.84
N SER A 118 52.16 -14.03 17.84
CA SER A 118 53.41 -14.44 18.47
C SER A 118 53.39 -14.21 19.99
N SER A 119 52.58 -13.28 20.48
CA SER A 119 52.51 -12.95 21.92
C SER A 119 51.56 -13.86 22.72
N GLY A 120 50.73 -14.66 22.04
CA GLY A 120 49.77 -15.57 22.67
C GLY A 120 50.29 -16.99 22.95
N ASP A 121 51.51 -17.31 22.50
CA ASP A 121 52.09 -18.66 22.59
C ASP A 121 53.36 -18.61 23.46
N ASN A 122 53.28 -19.12 24.69
CA ASN A 122 54.33 -19.05 25.69
C ASN A 122 55.33 -20.22 25.54
N MET A 123 55.83 -20.51 24.33
CA MET A 123 56.95 -21.43 24.11
C MET A 123 57.69 -21.26 22.77
N SER A 124 59.02 -21.21 22.83
CA SER A 124 59.97 -21.21 21.69
C SER A 124 59.97 -22.58 20.96
N PRO A 125 60.20 -22.68 19.63
CA PRO A 125 61.49 -22.39 18.97
C PRO A 125 61.39 -21.37 17.83
N ASN A 126 62.44 -20.55 17.68
CA ASN A 126 62.60 -19.46 16.68
C ASN A 126 62.17 -19.80 15.24
N ASP A 127 62.26 -21.06 14.79
CA ASP A 127 61.94 -21.46 13.41
C ASP A 127 60.43 -21.51 13.12
N VAL A 128 59.58 -21.80 14.12
CA VAL A 128 58.13 -21.85 13.96
C VAL A 128 57.55 -20.44 13.77
N HIS A 129 58.11 -19.46 14.47
CA HIS A 129 57.71 -18.05 14.33
C HIS A 129 57.98 -17.50 12.93
N VAL A 130 59.08 -17.91 12.27
CA VAL A 130 59.40 -17.48 10.89
C VAL A 130 58.42 -18.08 9.88
N TYR A 131 58.01 -19.34 10.07
CA TYR A 131 57.02 -19.98 9.21
C TYR A 131 55.62 -19.36 9.37
N ASP A 132 55.21 -19.13 10.62
CA ASP A 132 53.93 -18.48 10.92
C ASP A 132 53.90 -17.04 10.39
N GLN A 133 55.02 -16.30 10.47
CA GLN A 133 55.12 -14.97 9.87
C GLN A 133 54.93 -14.97 8.35
N LYS A 134 55.59 -15.89 7.62
CA LYS A 134 55.41 -16.03 6.16
C LYS A 134 53.99 -16.44 5.81
N ASN A 135 53.38 -17.32 6.61
CA ASN A 135 52.01 -17.77 6.41
C ASN A 135 51.01 -16.62 6.60
N ILE A 136 51.11 -15.89 7.71
CA ILE A 136 50.25 -14.73 8.02
C ILE A 136 50.35 -13.69 6.90
N ARG A 137 51.57 -13.32 6.50
CA ARG A 137 51.81 -12.38 5.39
C ARG A 137 51.10 -12.81 4.10
N ARG A 138 51.20 -14.08 3.72
CA ARG A 138 50.50 -14.61 2.54
C ARG A 138 48.97 -14.50 2.69
N ARG A 139 48.43 -14.79 3.87
CA ARG A 139 46.98 -14.74 4.15
C ARG A 139 46.44 -13.32 4.19
N VAL A 140 47.23 -12.34 4.65
CA VAL A 140 46.86 -10.92 4.63
C VAL A 140 46.63 -10.44 3.19
N TYR A 141 47.48 -10.85 2.24
CA TYR A 141 47.25 -10.54 0.83
C TYR A 141 45.96 -11.17 0.28
N ASP A 142 45.67 -12.43 0.60
CA ASP A 142 44.42 -13.08 0.18
C ASP A 142 43.20 -12.31 0.68
N ALA A 143 43.20 -11.94 1.96
CA ALA A 143 42.11 -11.19 2.58
C ALA A 143 41.94 -9.79 1.95
N LEU A 144 43.02 -9.03 1.82
CA LEU A 144 42.97 -7.67 1.27
C LEU A 144 42.48 -7.65 -0.19
N ASN A 145 42.89 -8.61 -1.00
CA ASN A 145 42.46 -8.69 -2.40
C ASN A 145 40.95 -8.95 -2.52
N VAL A 146 40.41 -9.83 -1.68
CA VAL A 146 38.96 -10.09 -1.64
C VAL A 146 38.20 -8.90 -1.09
N LEU A 147 38.66 -8.29 0.01
CA LEU A 147 38.04 -7.08 0.57
C LEU A 147 38.03 -5.92 -0.42
N MET A 148 39.08 -5.77 -1.22
CA MET A 148 39.14 -4.77 -2.29
C MET A 148 38.18 -5.09 -3.43
N ALA A 149 38.12 -6.35 -3.87
CA ALA A 149 37.18 -6.80 -4.91
C ALA A 149 35.71 -6.64 -4.48
N MET A 150 35.42 -6.76 -3.18
CA MET A 150 34.10 -6.48 -2.60
C MET A 150 33.87 -5.00 -2.31
N ASN A 151 34.77 -4.10 -2.72
CA ASN A 151 34.70 -2.65 -2.47
C ASN A 151 34.54 -2.28 -0.98
N ILE A 152 35.05 -3.14 -0.08
CA ILE A 152 35.06 -2.90 1.38
C ILE A 152 36.22 -1.99 1.78
N ILE A 153 37.32 -2.09 1.03
CA ILE A 153 38.53 -1.30 1.22
C ILE A 153 39.02 -0.77 -0.14
N SER A 154 39.69 0.37 -0.13
CA SER A 154 40.42 0.91 -1.28
C SER A 154 41.92 0.72 -1.05
N LYS A 155 42.69 0.49 -2.12
CA LYS A 155 44.17 0.47 -2.06
C LYS A 155 44.73 1.43 -3.10
N ASP A 156 45.40 2.46 -2.63
CA ASP A 156 46.21 3.35 -3.46
C ASP A 156 47.69 3.15 -3.12
N LYS A 157 48.44 2.52 -4.04
CA LYS A 157 49.84 2.15 -3.85
C LYS A 157 50.07 1.39 -2.53
N LYS A 158 50.61 2.08 -1.51
CA LYS A 158 50.92 1.52 -0.18
C LYS A 158 49.84 1.79 0.86
N GLU A 159 48.92 2.71 0.57
CA GLU A 159 47.85 3.15 1.45
C GLU A 159 46.59 2.30 1.22
N ILE A 160 46.00 1.83 2.30
CA ILE A 160 44.77 1.03 2.33
C ILE A 160 43.76 1.80 3.17
N LYS A 161 42.61 2.13 2.58
CA LYS A 161 41.52 2.86 3.24
C LYS A 161 40.32 1.96 3.47
N TRP A 162 39.72 2.05 4.64
CA TRP A 162 38.41 1.48 4.92
C TRP A 162 37.33 2.27 4.17
N ILE A 163 36.57 1.58 3.32
CA ILE A 163 35.37 2.15 2.65
C ILE A 163 34.12 1.81 3.48
N GLY A 164 34.01 0.55 3.92
CA GLY A 164 32.83 0.02 4.60
C GLY A 164 32.18 -1.12 3.80
N PHE A 165 31.34 -1.93 4.43
CA PHE A 165 30.62 -2.99 3.71
C PHE A 165 29.70 -2.38 2.63
N PRO A 166 29.61 -2.95 1.41
CA PRO A 166 28.70 -2.49 0.38
C PRO A 166 27.31 -2.27 0.95
N THR A 167 26.90 -1.01 1.04
CA THR A 167 25.67 -0.60 1.69
C THR A 167 24.47 -0.91 0.79
N ASN A 168 24.14 -2.19 0.60
CA ASN A 168 22.84 -2.62 0.08
C ASN A 168 21.71 -2.09 0.96
N SER A 169 21.97 -1.92 2.27
CA SER A 169 20.99 -1.46 3.24
C SER A 169 20.46 -0.04 2.99
N ALA A 170 21.24 0.88 2.41
CA ALA A 170 20.77 2.25 2.18
C ALA A 170 19.83 2.35 0.98
N GLN A 171 20.16 1.65 -0.12
CA GLN A 171 19.28 1.53 -1.28
C GLN A 171 18.03 0.71 -0.94
N GLU A 172 18.19 -0.40 -0.21
CA GLU A 172 17.08 -1.21 0.28
C GLU A 172 16.18 -0.40 1.23
N CYS A 173 16.73 0.46 2.08
CA CYS A 173 15.96 1.38 2.91
C CYS A 173 15.11 2.34 2.06
N GLN A 174 15.70 2.96 1.03
CA GLN A 174 14.97 3.84 0.11
C GLN A 174 13.86 3.10 -0.66
N ASP A 175 14.14 1.89 -1.13
CA ASP A 175 13.16 1.08 -1.86
C ASP A 175 12.00 0.65 -0.94
N LEU A 176 12.31 0.30 0.32
CA LEU A 176 11.32 -0.03 1.34
C LEU A 176 10.48 1.19 1.74
N GLU A 177 11.08 2.38 1.84
CA GLU A 177 10.36 3.64 2.07
C GLU A 177 9.40 3.96 0.93
N ALA A 178 9.84 3.81 -0.33
CA ALA A 178 8.99 4.01 -1.50
C ALA A 178 7.83 3.00 -1.55
N GLU A 179 8.07 1.73 -1.23
CA GLU A 179 7.02 0.71 -1.13
C GLU A 179 6.05 0.98 0.03
N ARG A 180 6.57 1.44 1.19
CA ARG A 180 5.74 1.86 2.32
C ARG A 180 4.80 2.98 1.90
N GLN A 181 5.30 4.00 1.20
CA GLN A 181 4.49 5.12 0.71
C GLN A 181 3.38 4.64 -0.25
N ARG A 182 3.73 3.78 -1.21
CA ARG A 182 2.77 3.18 -2.14
C ARG A 182 1.68 2.37 -1.43
N ARG A 183 2.04 1.63 -0.37
CA ARG A 183 1.07 0.87 0.45
C ARG A 183 0.16 1.80 1.23
N LEU A 184 0.68 2.87 1.82
CA LEU A 184 -0.12 3.85 2.56
C LEU A 184 -1.17 4.53 1.66
N GLU A 185 -0.80 4.93 0.45
CA GLU A 185 -1.74 5.49 -0.52
C GLU A 185 -2.84 4.50 -0.91
N ARG A 186 -2.46 3.23 -1.11
CA ARG A 186 -3.43 2.17 -1.42
C ARG A 186 -4.37 1.89 -0.26
N ILE A 187 -3.87 1.89 0.98
CA ILE A 187 -4.67 1.75 2.19
C ILE A 187 -5.67 2.90 2.29
N LYS A 188 -5.22 4.15 2.09
CA LYS A 188 -6.08 5.33 2.09
C LYS A 188 -7.21 5.22 1.06
N HIS A 189 -6.90 4.80 -0.16
CA HIS A 189 -7.90 4.61 -1.20
C HIS A 189 -8.92 3.53 -0.83
N LYS A 190 -8.46 2.37 -0.35
CA LYS A 190 -9.34 1.27 0.08
C LYS A 190 -10.20 1.64 1.29
N GLN A 191 -9.67 2.44 2.21
CA GLN A 191 -10.43 2.94 3.35
C GLN A 191 -11.56 3.85 2.91
N SER A 192 -11.30 4.77 1.96
CA SER A 192 -12.35 5.61 1.37
C SER A 192 -13.40 4.79 0.61
N GLN A 193 -12.98 3.79 -0.18
CA GLN A 193 -13.90 2.87 -0.85
C GLN A 193 -14.77 2.09 0.14
N LEU A 194 -14.18 1.58 1.23
CA LEU A 194 -14.90 0.85 2.26
C LEU A 194 -15.96 1.74 2.93
N GLN A 195 -15.62 2.98 3.24
CA GLN A 195 -16.58 3.95 3.81
C GLN A 195 -17.75 4.20 2.88
N GLU A 196 -17.49 4.41 1.59
CA GLU A 196 -18.52 4.61 0.58
C GLU A 196 -19.47 3.40 0.51
N LEU A 197 -18.93 2.19 0.52
CA LEU A 197 -19.73 0.95 0.55
C LEU A 197 -20.55 0.82 1.84
N ILE A 198 -20.00 1.21 2.98
CA ILE A 198 -20.72 1.23 4.26
C ILE A 198 -21.88 2.24 4.21
N LEU A 199 -21.65 3.44 3.68
CA LEU A 199 -22.69 4.45 3.51
C LEU A 199 -23.81 3.94 2.61
N GLN A 200 -23.47 3.33 1.47
CA GLN A 200 -24.43 2.72 0.55
C GLN A 200 -25.26 1.64 1.23
N GLN A 201 -24.60 0.73 1.96
CA GLN A 201 -25.26 -0.34 2.70
C GLN A 201 -26.26 0.20 3.73
N ILE A 202 -25.85 1.20 4.51
CA ILE A 202 -26.71 1.86 5.51
C ILE A 202 -27.88 2.54 4.82
N ALA A 203 -27.61 3.36 3.80
CA ALA A 203 -28.62 4.13 3.09
C ALA A 203 -29.67 3.23 2.42
N PHE A 204 -29.22 2.17 1.75
CA PHE A 204 -30.11 1.22 1.08
C PHE A 204 -31.00 0.48 2.09
N LYS A 205 -30.42 -0.09 3.15
CA LYS A 205 -31.20 -0.79 4.17
C LYS A 205 -32.17 0.13 4.91
N ASN A 206 -31.74 1.35 5.20
CA ASN A 206 -32.58 2.36 5.84
C ASN A 206 -33.76 2.74 4.94
N LEU A 207 -33.52 2.97 3.65
CA LEU A 207 -34.59 3.23 2.68
C LEU A 207 -35.61 2.08 2.62
N VAL A 208 -35.13 0.83 2.53
CA VAL A 208 -36.00 -0.36 2.51
C VAL A 208 -36.81 -0.46 3.81
N GLN A 209 -36.19 -0.24 4.96
CA GLN A 209 -36.88 -0.29 6.25
C GLN A 209 -37.95 0.80 6.37
N ARG A 210 -37.63 2.04 6.00
CA ARG A 210 -38.56 3.17 6.00
C ARG A 210 -39.75 2.92 5.07
N ASN A 211 -39.50 2.44 3.85
CA ASN A 211 -40.55 2.15 2.88
C ASN A 211 -41.44 1.00 3.37
N ARG A 212 -40.85 -0.08 3.92
CA ARG A 212 -41.60 -1.20 4.50
C ARG A 212 -42.53 -0.74 5.63
N GLN A 213 -42.06 0.14 6.51
CA GLN A 213 -42.89 0.70 7.58
C GLN A 213 -44.04 1.56 7.04
N ALA A 214 -43.76 2.39 6.03
CA ALA A 214 -44.79 3.21 5.38
C ALA A 214 -45.85 2.37 4.67
N GLU A 215 -45.48 1.28 4.00
CA GLU A 215 -46.42 0.35 3.36
C GLU A 215 -47.28 -0.39 4.38
N GLN A 216 -46.68 -0.82 5.51
CA GLN A 216 -47.42 -1.46 6.61
C GLN A 216 -48.43 -0.49 7.24
N GLN A 217 -48.05 0.77 7.45
CA GLN A 217 -48.93 1.79 8.03
C GLN A 217 -50.10 2.12 7.08
N ASN A 218 -49.84 2.22 5.78
CA ASN A 218 -50.85 2.53 4.78
C ASN A 218 -51.64 1.30 4.30
N LYS A 219 -51.24 0.09 4.73
CA LYS A 219 -51.80 -1.22 4.32
C LYS A 219 -51.85 -1.45 2.80
N ARG A 220 -51.09 -0.68 2.02
CA ARG A 220 -51.03 -0.80 0.57
C ARG A 220 -49.69 -0.27 0.03
N PRO A 221 -49.17 -0.86 -1.05
CA PRO A 221 -48.04 -0.29 -1.76
C PRO A 221 -48.43 1.03 -2.44
N PRO A 222 -47.46 1.95 -2.64
CA PRO A 222 -47.67 3.17 -3.40
C PRO A 222 -48.02 2.87 -4.87
N PRO A 223 -48.81 3.74 -5.54
CA PRO A 223 -49.08 3.62 -6.97
C PRO A 223 -47.81 3.63 -7.82
N ALA A 224 -47.76 2.83 -8.88
CA ALA A 224 -46.56 2.65 -9.71
C ALA A 224 -46.01 3.94 -10.31
N ASN A 225 -46.87 4.91 -10.64
CA ASN A 225 -46.48 6.21 -11.20
C ASN A 225 -45.91 7.20 -10.17
N THR A 226 -45.85 6.82 -8.89
CA THR A 226 -45.32 7.66 -7.79
C THR A 226 -43.98 7.16 -7.25
N VAL A 227 -43.42 6.09 -7.84
CA VAL A 227 -42.22 5.41 -7.38
C VAL A 227 -41.17 5.40 -8.47
N ILE A 228 -39.92 5.68 -8.08
CA ILE A 228 -38.74 5.48 -8.90
C ILE A 228 -37.91 4.39 -8.25
N HIS A 229 -37.70 3.28 -8.97
CA HIS A 229 -36.88 2.16 -8.49
C HIS A 229 -35.40 2.40 -8.78
N LEU A 230 -34.54 1.92 -7.89
CA LEU A 230 -33.10 1.85 -8.13
C LEU A 230 -32.79 0.72 -9.14
N PRO A 231 -31.75 0.86 -9.98
CA PRO A 231 -30.85 2.01 -10.09
C PRO A 231 -31.42 3.12 -10.97
N PHE A 232 -31.11 4.38 -10.65
CA PHE A 232 -31.47 5.54 -11.47
C PHE A 232 -30.44 6.65 -11.37
N ILE A 233 -30.46 7.57 -12.32
CA ILE A 233 -29.74 8.84 -12.26
C ILE A 233 -30.75 9.99 -12.33
N ILE A 234 -30.46 11.10 -11.65
CA ILE A 234 -31.26 12.34 -11.72
C ILE A 234 -30.44 13.40 -12.43
N VAL A 235 -31.05 14.01 -13.45
CA VAL A 235 -30.56 15.25 -14.05
C VAL A 235 -31.40 16.40 -13.50
N SER A 236 -30.76 17.33 -12.80
CA SER A 236 -31.41 18.49 -12.19
C SER A 236 -30.97 19.76 -12.90
N THR A 237 -31.91 20.65 -13.20
CA THR A 237 -31.62 21.97 -13.77
C THR A 237 -32.62 23.01 -13.24
N SER A 238 -32.41 24.29 -13.55
CA SER A 238 -33.33 25.36 -13.20
C SER A 238 -34.71 25.13 -13.81
N LYS A 239 -35.78 25.52 -13.09
CA LYS A 239 -37.16 25.48 -13.60
C LYS A 239 -37.37 26.38 -14.84
N ARG A 240 -36.42 27.27 -15.13
CA ARG A 240 -36.46 28.19 -16.28
C ARG A 240 -35.68 27.66 -17.49
N THR A 241 -34.93 26.56 -17.33
CA THR A 241 -34.13 25.97 -18.40
C THR A 241 -35.05 25.39 -19.46
N VAL A 242 -34.81 25.74 -20.72
CA VAL A 242 -35.45 25.09 -21.87
C VAL A 242 -34.66 23.83 -22.19
N ILE A 243 -35.39 22.71 -22.27
CA ILE A 243 -34.83 21.38 -22.55
C ILE A 243 -35.42 20.88 -23.85
N ASP A 244 -34.57 20.62 -24.83
CA ASP A 244 -34.93 19.92 -26.06
C ASP A 244 -34.41 18.48 -26.01
N CYS A 245 -35.27 17.53 -26.35
CA CYS A 245 -35.02 16.09 -26.19
C CYS A 245 -35.30 15.36 -27.51
N SER A 246 -34.27 14.74 -28.07
CA SER A 246 -34.39 13.84 -29.21
C SER A 246 -34.15 12.41 -28.74
N ILE A 247 -35.06 11.50 -29.13
CA ILE A 247 -35.04 10.10 -28.71
C ILE A 247 -35.00 9.23 -29.96
N SER A 248 -34.08 8.28 -30.01
CA SER A 248 -34.05 7.29 -31.09
C SER A 248 -35.31 6.42 -31.08
N ASN A 249 -35.70 5.88 -32.25
CA ASN A 249 -36.91 5.04 -32.37
C ASN A 249 -36.87 3.80 -31.45
N ASP A 250 -35.67 3.26 -31.24
CA ASP A 250 -35.40 2.09 -30.41
C ASP A 250 -35.21 2.43 -28.92
N LYS A 251 -35.22 3.73 -28.57
CA LYS A 251 -35.03 4.25 -27.21
C LYS A 251 -33.71 3.85 -26.56
N PHE A 252 -32.68 3.53 -27.36
CA PHE A 252 -31.34 3.25 -26.84
C PHE A 252 -30.49 4.51 -26.70
N GLU A 253 -30.81 5.57 -27.46
CA GLU A 253 -30.08 6.83 -27.48
C GLU A 253 -31.02 8.00 -27.17
N TYR A 254 -30.60 8.82 -26.22
CA TYR A 254 -31.27 10.05 -25.84
C TYR A 254 -30.31 11.22 -25.95
N LEU A 255 -30.81 12.31 -26.53
CA LEU A 255 -30.09 13.53 -26.74
C LEU A 255 -30.80 14.66 -26.01
N PHE A 256 -30.15 15.25 -25.02
CA PHE A 256 -30.70 16.39 -24.28
C PHE A 256 -29.86 17.65 -24.55
N ASN A 257 -30.53 18.68 -25.06
CA ASN A 257 -30.00 20.02 -25.23
C ASN A 257 -30.56 20.90 -24.11
N PHE A 258 -29.67 21.48 -23.30
CA PHE A 258 -30.05 22.41 -22.25
C PHE A 258 -29.57 23.81 -22.63
N ASP A 259 -30.41 24.82 -22.47
CA ASP A 259 -30.00 26.22 -22.65
C ASP A 259 -29.24 26.79 -21.43
N ASN A 260 -29.12 25.99 -20.36
CA ASN A 260 -28.48 26.36 -19.11
C ASN A 260 -27.76 25.17 -18.46
N MET A 261 -27.03 25.42 -17.38
CA MET A 261 -26.33 24.39 -16.61
C MET A 261 -27.30 23.38 -16.00
N PHE A 262 -26.82 22.15 -15.87
CA PHE A 262 -27.49 21.05 -15.19
C PHE A 262 -26.50 20.29 -14.31
N GLU A 263 -27.04 19.51 -13.37
CA GLU A 263 -26.29 18.63 -12.49
C GLU A 263 -26.77 17.19 -12.66
N ILE A 264 -25.86 16.23 -12.55
CA ILE A 264 -26.17 14.80 -12.56
C ILE A 264 -25.89 14.23 -11.18
N HIS A 265 -26.88 13.56 -10.60
CA HIS A 265 -26.80 12.89 -9.31
C HIS A 265 -27.12 11.40 -9.50
N ASP A 266 -26.25 10.54 -8.98
CA ASP A 266 -26.54 9.09 -8.94
C ASP A 266 -27.48 8.76 -7.77
N ASP A 267 -28.12 7.60 -7.80
CA ASP A 267 -29.08 7.18 -6.78
C ASP A 267 -28.50 7.22 -5.35
N VAL A 268 -27.24 6.82 -5.17
CA VAL A 268 -26.52 6.84 -3.89
C VAL A 268 -26.44 8.26 -3.33
N GLU A 269 -26.12 9.25 -4.16
CA GLU A 269 -26.02 10.65 -3.74
C GLU A 269 -27.40 11.20 -3.34
N VAL A 270 -28.45 10.83 -4.09
CA VAL A 270 -29.83 11.18 -3.75
C VAL A 270 -30.22 10.59 -2.39
N LEU A 271 -29.88 9.33 -2.15
CA LEU A 271 -30.15 8.66 -0.87
C LEU A 271 -29.41 9.34 0.30
N LYS A 272 -28.16 9.77 0.11
CA LYS A 272 -27.40 10.55 1.12
C LYS A 272 -28.10 11.87 1.44
N ARG A 273 -28.49 12.65 0.41
CA ARG A 273 -29.21 13.93 0.58
C ARG A 273 -30.58 13.77 1.23
N MET A 274 -31.25 12.63 1.03
CA MET A 274 -32.48 12.27 1.74
C MET A 274 -32.25 11.94 3.23
N GLY A 275 -31.00 11.94 3.70
CA GLY A 275 -30.64 11.57 5.07
C GLY A 275 -30.64 10.07 5.34
N MET A 276 -30.67 9.23 4.29
CA MET A 276 -30.71 7.77 4.48
C MET A 276 -29.40 7.23 5.06
N ALA A 277 -28.29 7.95 4.90
CA ALA A 277 -26.99 7.64 5.48
C ALA A 277 -26.77 8.25 6.89
N PHE A 278 -27.80 8.86 7.49
CA PHE A 278 -27.74 9.45 8.84
C PHE A 278 -26.67 10.54 9.05
N GLY A 279 -26.27 11.24 7.99
CA GLY A 279 -25.26 12.30 8.07
C GLY A 279 -23.84 11.80 8.33
N LEU A 280 -23.60 10.48 8.23
CA LEU A 280 -22.29 9.86 8.42
C LEU A 280 -21.27 10.34 7.38
N GLU A 281 -21.72 10.73 6.18
CA GLU A 281 -20.91 11.28 5.11
C GLU A 281 -20.30 12.65 5.46
N LEU A 282 -20.91 13.39 6.40
CA LEU A 282 -20.43 14.68 6.89
C LEU A 282 -19.86 14.62 8.32
N GLY A 283 -19.83 13.43 8.95
CA GLY A 283 -19.51 13.28 10.37
C GLY A 283 -20.53 13.94 11.30
N ARG A 284 -21.79 14.10 10.85
CA ARG A 284 -22.88 14.74 11.59
C ARG A 284 -23.98 13.73 11.86
N CYS A 285 -23.72 12.77 12.75
CA CYS A 285 -24.66 11.72 13.11
C CYS A 285 -25.10 11.85 14.57
N SER A 286 -26.41 11.81 14.84
CA SER A 286 -26.92 11.82 16.22
C SER A 286 -26.61 10.49 16.93
N VAL A 287 -26.64 10.48 18.26
CA VAL A 287 -26.35 9.26 19.04
C VAL A 287 -27.38 8.16 18.76
N GLU A 288 -28.65 8.54 18.59
CA GLU A 288 -29.75 7.62 18.25
C GLU A 288 -29.59 7.07 16.84
N GLN A 289 -29.27 7.94 15.88
CA GLN A 289 -29.05 7.55 14.50
C GLN A 289 -27.82 6.66 14.35
N LEU A 290 -26.74 6.93 15.11
CA LEU A 290 -25.55 6.09 15.15
C LEU A 290 -25.87 4.68 15.68
N LYS A 291 -26.73 4.58 16.69
CA LYS A 291 -27.18 3.29 17.21
C LYS A 291 -27.92 2.49 16.13
N ILE A 292 -28.77 3.13 15.34
CA ILE A 292 -29.47 2.50 14.22
C ILE A 292 -28.49 2.13 13.10
N ALA A 293 -27.59 3.03 12.71
CA ALA A 293 -26.58 2.76 11.69
C ALA A 293 -25.76 1.50 12.00
N LYS A 294 -25.38 1.30 13.26
CA LYS A 294 -24.65 0.11 13.73
C LYS A 294 -25.44 -1.19 13.60
N THR A 295 -26.77 -1.17 13.64
CA THR A 295 -27.59 -2.39 13.45
C THR A 295 -27.77 -2.74 11.98
N LEU A 296 -27.58 -1.77 11.07
CA LEU A 296 -27.70 -1.98 9.63
C LEU A 296 -26.44 -2.62 9.01
N VAL A 297 -25.30 -2.58 9.71
CA VAL A 297 -24.03 -3.18 9.29
C VAL A 297 -23.65 -4.43 10.10
N PRO A 298 -22.84 -5.35 9.54
CA PRO A 298 -22.24 -6.45 10.30
C PRO A 298 -21.39 -5.96 11.47
N LYS A 299 -21.30 -6.75 12.55
CA LYS A 299 -20.54 -6.42 13.78
C LYS A 299 -19.09 -6.00 13.50
N ALA A 300 -18.43 -6.67 12.56
CA ALA A 300 -17.04 -6.38 12.17
C ALA A 300 -16.86 -4.96 11.58
N LEU A 301 -17.92 -4.34 11.06
CA LEU A 301 -17.87 -3.01 10.43
C LEU A 301 -18.32 -1.88 11.35
N GLN A 302 -18.86 -2.19 12.54
CA GLN A 302 -19.32 -1.19 13.51
C GLN A 302 -18.23 -0.21 14.01
N PRO A 303 -16.95 -0.63 14.15
CA PRO A 303 -15.88 0.30 14.49
C PRO A 303 -15.76 1.43 13.45
N TYR A 304 -15.76 1.10 12.16
CA TYR A 304 -15.66 2.08 11.07
C TYR A 304 -16.84 3.06 11.05
N VAL A 305 -18.07 2.61 11.35
CA VAL A 305 -19.23 3.51 11.47
C VAL A 305 -19.05 4.51 12.62
N THR A 306 -18.46 4.07 13.73
CA THR A 306 -18.15 4.96 14.87
C THR A 306 -17.10 5.99 14.49
N GLU A 307 -16.06 5.55 13.79
CA GLU A 307 -14.97 6.38 13.30
C GLU A 307 -15.45 7.45 12.32
N MET A 308 -16.35 7.08 11.39
CA MET A 308 -17.01 7.98 10.45
C MET A 308 -17.87 9.03 11.16
N ALA A 309 -18.62 8.64 12.19
CA ALA A 309 -19.46 9.56 12.96
C ALA A 309 -18.65 10.59 13.76
N GLN A 310 -17.43 10.26 14.17
CA GLN A 310 -16.54 11.16 14.92
C GLN A 310 -15.74 12.11 14.00
N GLY A 311 -15.76 11.91 12.69
CA GLY A 311 -14.95 12.68 11.74
C GLY A 311 -13.44 12.50 11.89
N ALA A 312 -13.00 11.55 12.74
CA ALA A 312 -11.60 11.37 13.14
C ALA A 312 -10.65 10.98 11.98
N ILE A 313 -11.19 10.39 10.92
CA ILE A 313 -10.39 9.94 9.76
C ILE A 313 -9.91 11.12 8.92
N ASN A 314 -10.67 12.21 8.87
CA ASN A 314 -10.23 13.41 8.16
C ASN A 314 -9.11 14.14 8.92
N GLN A 315 -8.94 13.88 10.23
CA GLN A 315 -7.87 14.46 11.06
C GLN A 315 -6.58 13.64 11.07
N LEU A 316 -6.66 12.30 11.06
CA LEU A 316 -5.46 11.43 11.03
C LEU A 316 -4.59 11.62 9.77
N ILE A 317 -5.16 12.21 8.71
CA ILE A 317 -4.46 12.56 7.47
C ILE A 317 -3.53 13.78 7.65
N GLY A 318 -3.77 14.64 8.65
CA GLY A 318 -2.95 15.82 8.91
C GLY A 318 -1.76 15.58 9.85
N GLU A 319 -1.86 14.65 10.79
CA GLU A 319 -0.81 14.44 11.80
C GLU A 319 0.36 13.60 11.29
N LEU A 320 0.14 12.71 10.32
CA LEU A 320 1.22 11.94 9.68
C LEU A 320 2.09 12.77 8.74
N SER A 321 1.69 14.00 8.40
CA SER A 321 2.52 14.97 7.67
C SER A 321 3.38 15.86 8.56
N HIS A 322 3.30 15.74 9.89
CA HIS A 322 4.01 16.64 10.81
C HIS A 322 5.05 15.97 11.72
N VAL A 323 5.36 14.69 11.48
CA VAL A 323 6.50 14.00 12.13
C VAL A 323 7.57 13.75 11.07
N GLY A 324 8.26 14.82 10.69
CA GLY A 324 9.24 14.82 9.61
C GLY A 324 9.87 16.19 9.41
N THR A 325 10.33 16.80 10.51
CA THR A 325 11.31 17.91 10.51
C THR A 325 12.32 17.63 11.59
#